data_AF-A0A838Y753-F1
#
_entry.id   AF-A0A838Y753-F1
#
_cell.length_a   1.000
_cell.length_b   1.000
_cell.length_c   1.000
_cell.angle_alpha   90.00
_cell.angle_beta   90.00
_cell.angle_gamma   90.00
#
_symmetry.space_group_name_H-M   'P 1'
#
loop_
_entity.id
_entity.type
_entity.pdbx_description
1 polymer ?
#
loop_
_entity_poly.entity_id
_entity_poly.type
_entity_poly.pdbx_seq_one_letter_code
_entity_poly.pdbx_strand_id
1 'polypeptide(L)'
;MLTFDFKKINLPPGAKVLDVGCGEGRHIFGILNEFKNVHCYGLDQDMPSLEKCKEGLEFFKELDSNETIFQQGSVYQLPYEDNFFDLIICSEVLEHLDDYHAALKEIHRVLKPAGKFLPSVPSYWPEKICWLLSKDYQNMPGGHVRIFRKNQIINEVSSYGFQ
;
A
#
# COMPACT_ATOMS: atom_id res chain seq x y z
N MET A 1 11.62 2.85 -9.62
CA MET A 1 10.44 2.86 -10.52
C MET A 1 9.19 2.81 -9.65
N LEU A 2 8.17 3.63 -9.90
CA LEU A 2 6.89 3.56 -9.18
C LEU A 2 6.06 2.39 -9.70
N THR A 3 5.30 1.72 -8.83
CA THR A 3 4.42 0.61 -9.23
C THR A 3 3.22 1.14 -10.01
N PHE A 4 2.71 2.30 -9.60
CA PHE A 4 1.53 2.94 -10.18
C PHE A 4 1.91 4.23 -10.91
N ASP A 5 1.20 4.50 -12.00
CA ASP A 5 1.31 5.75 -12.74
C ASP A 5 0.31 6.77 -12.18
N PHE A 6 0.75 7.58 -11.22
CA PHE A 6 -0.09 8.54 -10.51
C PHE A 6 -0.71 9.62 -11.42
N LYS A 7 -0.13 9.87 -12.60
CA LYS A 7 -0.67 10.80 -13.61
C LYS A 7 -2.03 10.37 -14.16
N LYS A 8 -2.37 9.09 -14.03
CA LYS A 8 -3.66 8.53 -14.46
C LYS A 8 -4.74 8.63 -13.38
N ILE A 9 -4.40 9.22 -12.22
CA ILE A 9 -5.29 9.32 -11.07
C ILE A 9 -5.65 10.78 -10.86
N ASN A 10 -6.95 11.05 -10.80
CA ASN A 10 -7.45 12.34 -10.35
C ASN A 10 -7.83 12.23 -8.86
N LEU A 11 -7.32 13.16 -8.05
CA LEU A 11 -7.62 13.30 -6.62
C LEU A 11 -8.16 14.72 -6.36
N PRO A 12 -9.18 14.89 -5.50
CA PRO A 12 -9.62 16.21 -5.10
C PRO A 12 -8.54 16.94 -4.27
N PRO A 13 -8.54 18.29 -4.24
CA PRO A 13 -7.71 19.03 -3.31
C PRO A 13 -8.01 18.63 -1.85
N GLY A 14 -6.97 18.43 -1.04
CA GLY A 14 -7.07 17.93 0.32
C GLY A 14 -7.40 16.43 0.42
N ALA A 15 -7.25 15.66 -0.66
CA ALA A 15 -7.46 14.21 -0.62
C ALA A 15 -6.53 13.55 0.39
N LYS A 16 -7.05 12.55 1.11
CA LYS A 16 -6.28 11.74 2.05
C LYS A 16 -5.82 10.45 1.37
N VAL A 17 -4.52 10.23 1.36
CA VAL A 17 -3.87 9.10 0.71
C VAL A 17 -3.16 8.24 1.75
N LEU A 18 -3.51 6.96 1.83
CA LEU A 18 -2.82 5.98 2.67
C LEU A 18 -1.93 5.08 1.81
N ASP A 19 -0.72 4.83 2.24
CA ASP A 19 0.14 3.75 1.77
C ASP A 19 0.31 2.72 2.89
N VAL A 20 -0.30 1.54 2.70
CA VAL A 20 -0.28 0.44 3.68
C VAL A 20 0.85 -0.51 3.32
N GLY A 21 1.76 -0.73 4.26
CA GLY A 21 3.05 -1.37 4.00
C GLY A 21 3.96 -0.45 3.20
N CYS A 22 4.08 0.82 3.63
CA CYS A 22 4.77 1.85 2.85
C CYS A 22 6.28 1.62 2.69
N GLY A 23 6.88 0.72 3.47
CA GLY A 23 8.32 0.49 3.52
C GLY A 23 9.06 1.80 3.73
N GLU A 24 10.04 2.07 2.86
CA GLU A 24 10.83 3.31 2.86
C GLU A 24 10.15 4.49 2.12
N GLY A 25 8.82 4.44 1.92
CA GLY A 25 8.02 5.62 1.53
C GLY A 25 8.00 5.93 0.04
N ARG A 26 8.46 5.00 -0.81
CA ARG A 26 8.59 5.20 -2.27
C ARG A 26 7.34 5.79 -2.92
N HIS A 27 6.16 5.26 -2.60
CA HIS A 27 4.91 5.73 -3.20
C HIS A 27 4.41 7.03 -2.58
N ILE A 28 4.63 7.24 -1.29
CA ILE A 28 4.34 8.52 -0.62
C ILE A 28 5.12 9.66 -1.29
N PHE A 29 6.43 9.51 -1.52
CA PHE A 29 7.22 10.53 -2.21
C PHE A 29 6.79 10.71 -3.67
N GLY A 30 6.38 9.63 -4.34
CA GLY A 30 5.78 9.69 -5.68
C GLY A 30 4.47 10.50 -5.71
N ILE A 31 3.62 10.34 -4.70
CA ILE A 31 2.38 11.11 -4.52
C ILE A 31 2.69 12.58 -4.25
N LEU A 32 3.60 12.89 -3.33
CA LEU A 32 3.99 14.28 -3.01
C LEU A 32 4.60 15.01 -4.22
N ASN A 33 5.32 14.30 -5.08
CA ASN A 33 5.86 14.86 -6.31
C ASN A 33 4.76 15.17 -7.34
N GLU A 34 3.71 14.34 -7.43
CA GLU A 34 2.64 14.49 -8.43
C GLU A 34 1.51 15.42 -7.96
N PHE A 35 1.17 15.40 -6.67
CA PHE A 35 0.03 16.13 -6.11
C PHE A 35 0.49 17.14 -5.06
N LYS A 36 0.05 18.40 -5.20
CA LYS A 36 0.47 19.52 -4.32
C LYS A 36 -0.42 19.78 -3.12
N ASN A 37 -1.62 19.20 -3.08
CA ASN A 37 -2.58 19.43 -2.00
C ASN A 37 -3.26 18.11 -1.62
N VAL A 38 -2.50 17.23 -0.99
CA VAL A 38 -2.96 15.94 -0.46
C VAL A 38 -2.40 15.76 0.94
N HIS A 39 -3.10 14.98 1.77
CA HIS A 39 -2.60 14.53 3.08
C HIS A 39 -2.13 13.08 2.92
N CYS A 40 -0.84 12.85 3.13
CA CYS A 40 -0.23 11.54 2.97
C CYS A 40 -0.05 10.84 4.32
N TYR A 41 -0.36 9.55 4.35
CA TYR A 41 -0.25 8.69 5.51
C TYR A 41 0.51 7.43 5.09
N GLY A 42 1.65 7.14 5.72
CA GLY A 42 2.39 5.90 5.55
C GLY A 42 2.26 5.03 6.79
N LEU A 43 1.84 3.79 6.61
CA LEU A 43 1.74 2.80 7.68
C LEU A 43 2.60 1.59 7.35
N ASP A 44 3.46 1.18 8.30
CA ASP A 44 4.27 -0.03 8.15
C ASP A 44 4.47 -0.72 9.51
N GLN A 45 4.80 -2.02 9.52
CA GLN A 45 5.18 -2.73 10.73
C GLN A 45 6.67 -2.53 11.08
N ASP A 46 7.51 -2.26 10.07
CA ASP A 46 8.95 -2.10 10.21
C ASP A 46 9.34 -0.67 10.60
N MET A 47 9.66 -0.48 11.88
CA MET A 47 10.05 0.83 12.42
C MET A 47 11.31 1.42 11.76
N PRO A 48 12.39 0.66 11.47
CA PRO A 48 13.54 1.17 10.72
C PRO A 48 13.18 1.76 9.35
N SER A 49 12.27 1.13 8.61
CA SER A 49 11.79 1.68 7.33
C SER A 49 11.05 3.01 7.52
N LEU A 50 10.23 3.13 8.56
CA LEU A 50 9.54 4.38 8.90
C LEU A 50 10.50 5.50 9.34
N GLU A 51 11.62 5.15 9.99
CA GLU A 51 12.67 6.13 10.31
C GLU A 51 13.30 6.70 9.03
N LYS A 52 13.61 5.85 8.05
CA LYS A 52 14.08 6.29 6.73
C LYS A 52 13.05 7.14 5.99
N CYS A 53 11.76 6.85 6.11
CA CYS A 53 10.70 7.71 5.58
C CYS A 53 10.78 9.12 6.15
N LYS A 54 10.96 9.26 7.47
CA LYS A 54 11.06 10.55 8.14
C LYS A 54 12.32 11.31 7.70
N GLU A 55 13.46 10.63 7.59
CA GLU A 55 14.68 11.21 7.02
C GLU A 55 14.47 11.67 5.57
N GLY A 56 13.84 10.84 4.75
CA GLY A 56 13.49 11.16 3.36
C GLY A 56 12.59 12.38 3.25
N LEU A 57 11.61 12.50 4.15
CA LEU A 57 10.65 13.61 4.17
C LEU A 57 11.33 14.98 4.36
N GLU A 58 12.43 15.05 5.13
CA GLU A 58 13.19 16.31 5.27
C GLU A 58 13.74 16.81 3.93
N PHE A 59 14.05 15.91 2.97
CA PHE A 59 14.47 16.29 1.61
C PHE A 59 13.30 16.72 0.72
N PHE A 60 12.07 16.29 1.03
CA PHE A 60 10.86 16.59 0.27
C PHE A 60 9.93 17.60 0.96
N LYS A 61 10.41 18.27 2.01
CA LYS A 61 9.61 19.17 2.85
C LYS A 61 8.92 20.29 2.07
N GLU A 62 9.53 20.78 0.99
CA GLU A 62 8.92 21.79 0.12
C GLU A 62 7.74 21.26 -0.70
N LEU A 63 7.64 19.93 -0.87
CA LEU A 63 6.53 19.26 -1.55
C LEU A 63 5.42 18.87 -0.56
N ASP A 64 5.75 18.71 0.71
CA ASP A 64 4.83 18.28 1.77
C ASP A 64 4.08 19.47 2.38
N SER A 65 3.02 19.89 1.68
CA SER A 65 2.21 21.05 2.06
C SER A 65 1.28 20.83 3.26
N ASN A 66 1.12 19.58 3.70
CA ASN A 66 0.01 19.14 4.54
C ASN A 66 0.43 18.17 5.66
N GLU A 67 1.73 18.13 5.97
CA GLU A 67 2.37 17.29 6.98
C GLU A 67 2.06 15.79 6.83
N THR A 68 2.91 15.10 6.06
CA THR A 68 2.86 13.66 5.88
C THR A 68 3.09 12.93 7.21
N ILE A 69 2.22 11.96 7.51
CA ILE A 69 2.27 11.19 8.76
C ILE A 69 2.80 9.78 8.48
N PHE A 70 3.86 9.37 9.19
CA PHE A 70 4.37 8.00 9.20
C PHE A 70 4.10 7.36 10.56
N GLN A 71 3.42 6.21 10.56
CA GLN A 71 3.00 5.53 11.78
C GLN A 71 3.27 4.02 11.72
N GLN A 72 3.77 3.46 12.82
CA GLN A 72 3.87 2.01 12.97
C GLN A 72 2.48 1.41 13.22
N GLY A 73 2.13 0.35 12.48
CA GLY A 73 0.85 -0.31 12.66
C GLY A 73 0.69 -1.57 11.80
N SER A 74 -0.43 -2.25 11.96
CA SER A 74 -0.77 -3.44 11.17
C SER A 74 -1.93 -3.15 10.23
N VAL A 75 -1.86 -3.69 9.01
CA VAL A 75 -2.98 -3.66 8.06
C VAL A 75 -4.24 -4.35 8.58
N TYR A 76 -4.12 -5.28 9.54
CA TYR A 76 -5.26 -5.94 10.15
C TYR A 76 -6.07 -5.04 11.09
N GLN A 77 -5.50 -3.92 11.53
CA GLN A 77 -6.15 -2.98 12.42
C GLN A 77 -5.61 -1.57 12.16
N LEU A 78 -6.24 -0.88 11.23
CA LEU A 78 -5.83 0.46 10.81
C LEU A 78 -6.36 1.49 11.81
N PRO A 79 -5.52 2.38 12.36
CA PRO A 79 -5.89 3.33 13.42
C PRO A 79 -6.64 4.56 12.86
N TYR A 80 -7.56 4.34 11.92
CA TYR A 80 -8.31 5.37 11.22
C TYR A 80 -9.81 5.05 11.27
N GLU A 81 -10.61 6.12 11.22
CA GLU A 81 -12.07 6.01 11.17
C GLU A 81 -12.53 5.38 9.86
N ASP A 82 -13.77 4.92 9.85
CA ASP A 82 -14.42 4.42 8.63
C ASP A 82 -14.48 5.53 7.57
N ASN A 83 -14.32 5.18 6.30
CA ASN A 83 -14.44 6.13 5.18
C ASN A 83 -13.52 7.37 5.31
N PHE A 84 -12.27 7.16 5.70
CA PHE A 84 -11.32 8.24 5.94
C PHE A 84 -10.48 8.61 4.69
N PHE A 85 -10.09 7.63 3.88
CA PHE A 85 -9.16 7.82 2.76
C PHE A 85 -9.84 7.89 1.40
N ASP A 86 -9.36 8.79 0.54
CA ASP A 86 -9.79 8.93 -0.86
C ASP A 86 -9.00 7.97 -1.78
N LEU A 87 -7.78 7.62 -1.39
CA LEU A 87 -6.91 6.67 -2.08
C LEU A 87 -6.17 5.81 -1.07
N ILE A 88 -6.15 4.50 -1.30
CA ILE A 88 -5.29 3.57 -0.56
C ILE A 88 -4.39 2.82 -1.54
N ILE A 89 -3.10 2.80 -1.24
CA ILE A 89 -2.06 2.05 -1.93
C ILE A 89 -1.68 0.86 -1.05
N CYS A 90 -1.54 -0.31 -1.67
CA CYS A 90 -1.09 -1.53 -0.99
C CYS A 90 -0.21 -2.31 -1.98
N SER A 91 1.08 -1.99 -2.02
CA SER A 91 1.98 -2.50 -3.05
C SER A 91 2.88 -3.60 -2.50
N GLU A 92 2.74 -4.82 -3.02
CA GLU A 92 3.55 -5.98 -2.62
C GLU A 92 3.47 -6.27 -1.10
N VAL A 93 2.24 -6.35 -0.58
CA VAL A 93 1.95 -6.60 0.85
C VAL A 93 1.06 -7.83 1.04
N LEU A 94 0.03 -8.00 0.22
CA LEU A 94 -1.02 -9.02 0.42
C LEU A 94 -0.48 -10.47 0.38
N GLU A 95 0.65 -10.68 -0.29
CA GLU A 95 1.35 -11.94 -0.45
C GLU A 95 2.12 -12.39 0.80
N HIS A 96 2.37 -11.47 1.73
CA HIS A 96 3.04 -11.72 2.99
C HIS A 96 2.06 -11.96 4.15
N LEU A 97 0.78 -11.62 3.96
CA LEU A 97 -0.24 -11.70 5.01
C LEU A 97 -0.76 -13.12 5.18
N ASP A 98 -0.93 -13.62 6.41
CA ASP A 98 -1.62 -14.88 6.63
C ASP A 98 -3.11 -14.80 6.23
N ASP A 99 -3.81 -13.72 6.59
CA ASP A 99 -5.23 -13.50 6.27
C ASP A 99 -5.44 -12.19 5.50
N TYR A 100 -5.08 -12.16 4.22
CA TYR A 100 -5.32 -10.97 3.38
C TYR A 100 -6.81 -10.61 3.25
N HIS A 101 -7.75 -11.52 3.54
CA HIS A 101 -9.17 -11.18 3.54
C HIS A 101 -9.52 -10.27 4.71
N ALA A 102 -8.95 -10.50 5.90
CA ALA A 102 -9.07 -9.58 7.03
C ALA A 102 -8.49 -8.20 6.68
N ALA A 103 -7.32 -8.17 6.04
CA ALA A 103 -6.70 -6.93 5.56
C ALA A 103 -7.58 -6.20 4.53
N LEU A 104 -8.14 -6.90 3.53
CA LEU A 104 -9.03 -6.29 2.54
C LEU A 104 -10.29 -5.70 3.19
N LYS A 105 -10.86 -6.36 4.21
CA LYS A 105 -11.99 -5.80 4.97
C LYS A 105 -11.62 -4.52 5.69
N GLU A 106 -10.46 -4.49 6.33
CA GLU A 106 -10.00 -3.32 7.09
C GLU A 106 -9.62 -2.16 6.17
N ILE A 107 -8.97 -2.44 5.04
CA ILE A 107 -8.71 -1.47 3.97
C ILE A 107 -10.03 -0.91 3.44
N HIS A 108 -11.02 -1.77 3.15
CA HIS A 108 -12.31 -1.33 2.67
C HIS A 108 -13.03 -0.45 3.70
N ARG A 109 -12.94 -0.80 5.00
CA ARG A 109 -13.56 -0.02 6.09
C ARG A 109 -13.08 1.42 6.10
N VAL A 110 -11.77 1.65 5.99
CA VAL A 110 -11.18 3.00 6.03
C VAL A 110 -11.21 3.72 4.68
N LEU A 111 -11.50 3.02 3.58
CA LEU A 111 -11.67 3.63 2.27
C LEU A 111 -13.04 4.32 2.18
N LYS A 112 -13.06 5.56 1.68
CA LYS A 112 -14.31 6.28 1.40
C LYS A 112 -15.15 5.57 0.33
N PRO A 113 -16.47 5.77 0.32
CA PRO A 113 -17.28 5.42 -0.84
C PRO A 113 -16.74 6.13 -2.08
N ALA A 114 -16.59 5.41 -3.20
CA ALA A 114 -15.93 5.88 -4.42
C ALA A 114 -14.44 6.26 -4.28
N GLY A 115 -13.82 5.97 -3.14
CA GLY A 115 -12.37 5.99 -2.98
C GLY A 115 -11.72 4.92 -3.86
N LYS A 116 -10.44 5.13 -4.19
CA LYS A 116 -9.69 4.21 -5.06
C LYS A 116 -8.78 3.32 -4.23
N PHE A 117 -8.71 2.04 -4.60
CA PHE A 117 -7.76 1.09 -4.02
C PHE A 117 -6.78 0.62 -5.10
N LEU A 118 -5.48 0.74 -4.83
CA LEU A 118 -4.41 0.32 -5.72
C LEU A 118 -3.58 -0.79 -5.09
N PRO A 119 -3.98 -2.07 -5.27
CA PRO A 119 -3.16 -3.20 -4.88
C PRO A 119 -2.13 -3.55 -5.96
N SER A 120 -0.95 -4.00 -5.55
CA SER A 120 -0.05 -4.79 -6.40
C SER A 120 0.38 -6.06 -5.69
N VAL A 121 0.60 -7.11 -6.47
CA VAL A 121 1.13 -8.39 -6.02
C VAL A 121 2.07 -8.95 -7.09
N PRO A 122 3.02 -9.82 -6.72
CA PRO A 122 3.95 -10.44 -7.65
C PRO A 122 3.22 -11.19 -8.77
N SER A 123 3.79 -11.13 -9.97
CA SER A 123 3.26 -11.87 -11.11
C SER A 123 3.43 -13.38 -10.92
N TYR A 124 2.36 -14.14 -11.19
CA TYR A 124 2.30 -15.60 -10.97
C TYR A 124 3.49 -16.40 -11.54
N TRP A 125 3.85 -16.14 -12.80
CA TRP A 125 4.85 -16.96 -13.50
C TRP A 125 6.28 -16.78 -12.99
N PRO A 126 6.82 -15.56 -12.88
CA PRO A 126 8.12 -15.32 -12.24
C PRO A 126 8.18 -15.90 -10.84
N GLU A 127 7.14 -15.67 -10.05
CA GLU A 127 7.07 -16.12 -8.65
C GLU A 127 7.11 -17.65 -8.54
N LYS A 128 6.36 -18.33 -9.41
CA LYS A 128 6.37 -19.78 -9.48
C LYS A 128 7.75 -20.34 -9.83
N ILE A 129 8.52 -19.64 -10.67
CA ILE A 129 9.90 -20.04 -10.99
C ILE A 129 10.79 -19.89 -9.75
N CYS A 130 10.67 -18.78 -9.01
CA CYS A 130 11.40 -18.58 -7.75
C CYS A 130 11.13 -19.73 -6.76
N TRP A 131 9.86 -20.10 -6.57
CA TRP A 131 9.47 -21.22 -5.70
C TRP A 131 9.99 -22.58 -6.18
N LEU A 132 10.02 -22.81 -7.49
CA LEU A 132 10.59 -24.05 -8.06
C LEU A 132 12.10 -24.14 -7.85
N LEU A 133 12.80 -23.01 -7.91
CA LEU A 133 14.26 -22.94 -7.80
C LEU A 133 14.75 -22.87 -6.35
N SER A 134 13.93 -22.35 -5.42
CA SER A 134 14.29 -22.20 -4.02
C SER A 134 13.10 -22.49 -3.11
N LYS A 135 13.14 -23.63 -2.42
CA LYS A 135 12.16 -23.98 -1.38
C LYS A 135 12.31 -23.11 -0.13
N ASP A 136 13.50 -22.59 0.12
CA ASP A 136 13.77 -21.73 1.27
C ASP A 136 13.14 -20.35 1.10
N TYR A 137 12.90 -19.90 -0.13
CA TYR A 137 12.26 -18.61 -0.43
C TYR A 137 10.87 -18.46 0.21
N GLN A 138 10.12 -19.56 0.34
CA GLN A 138 8.81 -19.57 1.01
C GLN A 138 8.90 -19.43 2.53
N ASN A 139 10.02 -19.86 3.12
CA ASN A 139 10.19 -20.01 4.57
C ASN A 139 11.11 -18.93 5.17
N MET A 140 11.61 -18.00 4.35
CA MET A 140 12.39 -16.87 4.84
C MET A 140 11.47 -15.85 5.55
N PRO A 141 11.95 -15.18 6.60
CA PRO A 141 11.25 -14.02 7.17
C PRO A 141 10.99 -12.98 6.07
N GLY A 142 9.72 -12.63 5.84
CA GLY A 142 9.32 -11.76 4.72
C GLY A 142 9.21 -12.46 3.37
N GLY A 143 9.19 -13.79 3.32
CA GLY A 143 8.89 -14.56 2.10
C GLY A 143 7.43 -14.41 1.68
N HIS A 144 7.13 -14.76 0.42
CA HIS A 144 5.75 -14.80 -0.07
C HIS A 144 5.08 -16.07 0.46
N VAL A 145 4.09 -15.92 1.35
CA VAL A 145 3.31 -17.07 1.85
C VAL A 145 2.29 -17.57 0.84
N ARG A 146 2.08 -16.81 -0.26
CA ARG A 146 1.18 -17.17 -1.35
C ARG A 146 1.60 -16.58 -2.70
N ILE A 147 1.06 -17.17 -3.77
CA ILE A 147 1.13 -16.63 -5.14
C ILE A 147 -0.27 -16.34 -5.64
N PHE A 148 -0.51 -15.12 -6.11
CA PHE A 148 -1.79 -14.74 -6.69
C PHE A 148 -1.88 -15.09 -8.17
N ARG A 149 -3.06 -15.58 -8.58
CA ARG A 149 -3.46 -15.57 -9.99
C ARG A 149 -4.21 -14.27 -10.27
N LYS A 150 -3.89 -13.62 -11.39
CA LYS A 150 -4.48 -12.32 -11.77
C LYS A 150 -6.01 -12.28 -11.67
N ASN A 151 -6.71 -13.24 -12.28
CA ASN A 151 -8.17 -13.24 -12.28
C ASN A 151 -8.75 -13.51 -10.88
N GLN A 152 -8.05 -14.27 -10.06
CA GLN A 152 -8.49 -14.58 -8.70
C GLN A 152 -8.45 -13.32 -7.83
N ILE A 153 -7.30 -12.64 -7.77
CA ILE A 153 -7.17 -11.43 -6.94
C ILE A 153 -8.11 -10.31 -7.40
N ILE A 154 -8.31 -10.15 -8.71
CA ILE A 154 -9.26 -9.17 -9.24
C ILE A 154 -10.68 -9.49 -8.76
N ASN A 155 -11.14 -10.73 -8.92
CA ASN A 155 -12.49 -11.11 -8.51
C ASN A 155 -12.71 -10.98 -7.00
N GLU A 156 -11.71 -11.36 -6.20
CA GLU A 156 -11.78 -11.28 -4.74
C GLU A 156 -11.80 -9.84 -4.28
N VAL A 157 -10.89 -8.98 -4.77
CA VAL A 157 -10.90 -7.55 -4.48
C VAL A 157 -12.24 -6.94 -4.89
N SER A 158 -12.73 -7.18 -6.11
CA SER A 158 -14.04 -6.66 -6.53
C SER A 158 -15.20 -7.16 -5.67
N SER A 159 -15.13 -8.37 -5.09
CA SER A 159 -16.19 -8.91 -4.23
C SER A 159 -16.36 -8.15 -2.90
N TYR A 160 -15.33 -7.41 -2.46
CA TYR A 160 -15.39 -6.54 -1.28
C TYR A 160 -16.00 -5.17 -1.57
N GLY A 161 -16.31 -4.85 -2.83
CA GLY A 161 -16.90 -3.54 -3.21
C GLY A 161 -15.89 -2.51 -3.69
N PHE A 162 -14.61 -2.89 -3.85
CA PHE A 162 -13.61 -2.06 -4.50
C PHE A 162 -13.94 -1.90 -6.00
N GLN A 163 -13.79 -0.68 -6.51
CA GLN A 163 -13.99 -0.33 -7.93
C GLN A 163 -12.69 -0.42 -8.75
#